data_AF-A0A917THF6-F1
#
_entry.id   AF-A0A917THF6-F1
#
_cell.length_a   1.000
_cell.length_b   1.000
_cell.length_c   1.000
_cell.angle_alpha   90.00
_cell.angle_beta   90.00
_cell.angle_gamma   90.00
#
_symmetry.space_group_name_H-M   'P 1'
#
loop_
_entity.id
_entity.type
_entity.pdbx_description
1 polymer ?
#
loop_
_entity_poly.entity_id
_entity_poly.type
_entity_poly.pdbx_seq_one_letter_code
_entity_poly.pdbx_strand_id
1 'polypeptide(L)'
;MESDLVPLTAALRHQLRYLAARWQLNDDHVDGDVFARYTVARSPVGSREITLLTRRPRARWDPGHDEVGHLAYRICDLCQLGAIIKIRTAEEWKRRGYATWMLDRSFRAAPGFTWTTTRQMSDARAFWDFVIGRTPGQYRPKKPCRHIQASFRRPGCTHWRAARPV
;
A
#
# COMPACT_ATOMS: atom_id res chain seq x y z
N MET A 1 7.38 28.37 8.50
CA MET A 1 7.75 27.01 8.07
C MET A 1 7.54 26.10 9.27
N GLU A 2 6.28 25.77 9.55
CA GLU A 2 5.87 25.02 10.73
C GLU A 2 6.38 23.58 10.66
N SER A 3 7.10 23.17 11.69
CA SER A 3 7.47 21.79 11.91
C SER A 3 6.22 21.04 12.39
N ASP A 4 5.63 20.21 11.53
CA ASP A 4 4.55 19.29 11.91
C ASP A 4 5.12 18.22 12.87
N LEU A 5 5.13 18.56 14.16
CA LEU A 5 5.48 17.63 15.23
C LEU A 5 4.43 16.52 15.28
N VAL A 6 4.89 15.28 15.11
CA VAL A 6 4.01 14.10 15.13
C VAL A 6 3.82 13.64 16.57
N PRO A 7 2.58 13.40 17.03
CA PRO A 7 2.34 12.79 18.34
C PRO A 7 3.09 11.46 18.47
N LEU A 8 3.70 11.21 19.63
CA LEU A 8 4.46 9.99 19.91
C LEU A 8 3.65 8.71 19.59
N THR A 9 2.34 8.73 19.87
CA THR A 9 1.43 7.61 19.58
C THR A 9 1.29 7.30 18.09
N ALA A 10 1.36 8.31 17.22
CA ALA A 10 1.36 8.11 15.77
C ALA A 10 2.73 7.62 15.27
N ALA A 11 3.83 8.12 15.84
CA ALA A 11 5.18 7.65 15.54
C ALA A 11 5.39 6.18 15.97
N LEU A 12 4.91 5.79 17.15
CA LEU A 12 4.96 4.40 17.64
C LEU A 12 4.07 3.48 16.82
N ARG A 13 2.83 3.88 16.50
CA ARG A 13 1.97 3.12 15.58
C ARG A 13 2.64 2.93 14.21
N HIS A 14 3.30 3.96 13.71
CA HIS A 14 4.09 3.87 12.47
C HIS A 14 5.24 2.87 12.62
N GLN A 15 6.08 3.00 13.66
CA GLN A 15 7.21 2.12 13.89
C GLN A 15 6.78 0.65 14.03
N LEU A 16 5.71 0.37 14.78
CA LEU A 16 5.16 -0.97 14.91
C LEU A 16 4.71 -1.53 13.55
N ARG A 17 4.00 -0.73 12.72
CA ARG A 17 3.60 -1.16 11.37
C ARG A 17 4.77 -1.33 10.42
N TYR A 18 5.75 -0.43 10.48
CA TYR A 18 6.96 -0.52 9.67
C TYR A 18 7.74 -1.78 10.04
N LEU A 19 7.92 -2.07 11.33
CA LEU A 19 8.56 -3.29 11.79
C LEU A 19 7.75 -4.50 11.38
N ALA A 20 6.45 -4.57 11.66
CA ALA A 20 5.60 -5.70 11.25
C ALA A 20 5.63 -5.97 9.75
N ALA A 21 5.56 -4.92 8.92
CA ALA A 21 5.69 -5.06 7.48
C ALA A 21 7.11 -5.47 7.06
N ARG A 22 8.14 -5.01 7.78
CA ARG A 22 9.54 -5.43 7.58
C ARG A 22 9.77 -6.89 7.95
N TRP A 23 9.10 -7.38 8.99
CA TRP A 23 9.10 -8.80 9.37
C TRP A 23 8.35 -9.66 8.34
N GLN A 24 7.33 -9.10 7.69
CA GLN A 24 6.60 -9.71 6.57
C GLN A 24 7.31 -9.58 5.21
N LEU A 25 8.55 -9.07 5.14
CA LEU A 25 9.29 -8.92 3.86
C LEU A 25 9.73 -10.25 3.21
N ASN A 26 9.35 -11.40 3.78
CA ASN A 26 9.71 -12.70 3.24
C ASN A 26 8.50 -13.39 2.63
N ASP A 27 8.53 -13.55 1.31
CA ASP A 27 7.91 -14.65 0.55
C ASP A 27 6.52 -15.12 1.03
N ASP A 28 5.60 -14.17 1.26
CA ASP A 28 4.21 -14.50 1.60
C ASP A 28 3.62 -15.30 0.44
N HIS A 29 3.31 -16.58 0.71
CA HIS A 29 2.72 -17.47 -0.27
C HIS A 29 1.33 -16.96 -0.66
N VAL A 30 1.14 -16.66 -1.95
CA VAL A 30 -0.14 -16.21 -2.51
C VAL A 30 -0.86 -17.40 -3.13
N ASP A 31 -0.12 -18.17 -3.92
CA ASP A 31 -0.54 -19.38 -4.63
C ASP A 31 0.73 -20.20 -5.00
N GLY A 32 0.56 -21.43 -5.49
CA GLY A 32 1.64 -22.37 -5.84
C GLY A 32 2.80 -21.74 -6.61
N ASP A 33 2.47 -20.91 -7.60
CA ASP A 33 3.45 -20.27 -8.49
C ASP A 33 3.71 -18.79 -8.19
N VAL A 34 3.13 -18.21 -7.12
CA VAL A 34 3.18 -16.76 -6.88
C VAL A 34 3.48 -16.43 -5.41
N PHE A 35 4.43 -15.51 -5.20
CA PHE A 35 4.73 -14.95 -3.88
C PHE A 35 4.61 -13.43 -3.88
N ALA A 36 4.40 -12.84 -2.71
CA ALA A 36 4.34 -11.40 -2.52
C ALA A 36 5.64 -10.84 -1.95
N ARG A 37 6.10 -9.75 -2.54
CA ARG A 37 7.15 -8.88 -2.00
C ARG A 37 6.52 -7.56 -1.54
N TYR A 38 6.89 -7.11 -0.36
CA TYR A 38 6.43 -5.82 0.18
C TYR A 38 7.53 -4.78 0.10
N THR A 39 7.15 -3.51 -0.10
CA THR A 39 8.05 -2.37 0.09
C THR A 39 7.35 -1.36 0.98
N VAL A 40 7.99 -0.91 2.06
CA VAL A 40 7.40 0.05 2.99
C VAL A 40 8.38 1.18 3.29
N ALA A 41 7.98 2.41 3.00
CA ALA A 41 8.75 3.59 3.36
C ALA A 41 8.75 3.80 4.88
N ARG A 42 9.86 4.31 5.42
CA ARG A 42 10.06 4.65 6.86
C ARG A 42 9.28 5.89 7.34
N SER A 43 8.26 6.29 6.58
CA SER A 43 7.50 7.49 6.85
C SER A 43 6.09 7.16 7.35
N PRO A 44 5.55 7.87 8.36
CA PRO A 44 4.16 7.79 8.78
C PRO A 44 3.21 8.28 7.68
N VAL A 45 3.76 8.91 6.62
CA VAL A 45 3.05 9.27 5.40
C VAL A 45 3.80 8.69 4.21
N GLY A 46 3.94 7.36 4.22
CA GLY A 46 4.83 6.62 3.34
C GLY A 46 4.14 5.93 2.17
N SER A 47 4.87 5.80 1.07
CA SER A 47 4.56 4.83 0.03
C SER A 47 4.72 3.40 0.55
N ARG A 48 3.81 2.55 0.08
CA ARG A 48 3.81 1.13 0.32
C ARG A 48 3.47 0.43 -0.98
N GLU A 49 4.13 -0.69 -1.21
CA GLU A 49 3.95 -1.48 -2.41
C GLU A 49 3.80 -2.95 -2.05
N ILE A 50 2.95 -3.63 -2.80
CA ILE A 50 2.86 -5.09 -2.84
C ILE A 50 3.12 -5.46 -4.29
N THR A 51 4.14 -6.27 -4.52
CA THR A 51 4.48 -6.80 -5.84
C THR A 51 4.34 -8.31 -5.80
N LEU A 52 3.49 -8.84 -6.66
CA LEU A 52 3.34 -10.28 -6.85
C LEU A 52 4.30 -10.74 -7.93
N LEU A 53 5.02 -11.81 -7.64
CA LEU A 53 6.11 -12.31 -8.47
C LEU A 53 5.94 -13.82 -8.70
N THR A 54 6.33 -14.29 -9.89
CA THR A 54 6.40 -15.72 -10.16
C THR A 54 7.42 -16.38 -9.25
N ARG A 55 7.11 -17.54 -8.68
CA ARG A 55 8.05 -18.31 -7.86
C ARG A 55 9.17 -18.90 -8.72
N ARG A 56 8.85 -19.29 -9.95
CA ARG A 56 9.85 -19.77 -10.92
C ARG A 56 10.70 -18.58 -11.40
N PRO A 57 12.03 -18.73 -11.39
CA PRO A 57 12.91 -17.75 -12.02
C PRO A 57 12.69 -17.77 -13.53
N ARG A 58 12.91 -16.62 -14.19
CA ARG A 58 12.74 -16.47 -15.64
C ARG A 58 13.62 -17.44 -16.43
N ALA A 59 14.84 -17.66 -15.97
CA ALA A 59 15.75 -18.63 -16.54
C ALA A 59 16.72 -19.17 -15.48
N ARG A 60 17.43 -20.26 -15.80
CA ARG A 60 18.49 -20.78 -14.93
C ARG A 60 19.59 -19.75 -14.64
N TRP A 61 19.81 -18.83 -15.59
CA TRP A 61 20.87 -17.80 -15.57
C TRP A 61 20.35 -16.40 -15.20
N ASP A 62 19.03 -16.21 -15.18
CA ASP A 62 18.37 -14.98 -14.71
C ASP A 62 17.48 -15.35 -13.51
N PRO A 63 17.99 -15.18 -12.27
CA PRO A 63 17.22 -15.51 -11.07
C PRO A 63 16.08 -14.50 -10.83
N GLY A 64 15.87 -13.54 -11.73
CA GLY A 64 14.75 -12.63 -11.71
C GLY A 64 13.40 -13.36 -11.79
N HIS A 65 12.40 -12.75 -11.19
CA HIS A 65 11.02 -13.22 -11.21
C HIS A 65 10.18 -12.31 -12.11
N ASP A 66 9.16 -12.86 -12.75
CA ASP A 66 8.21 -12.08 -13.54
C ASP A 66 7.17 -11.43 -12.64
N GLU A 67 6.78 -10.20 -13.00
CA GLU A 67 5.77 -9.47 -12.24
C GLU A 67 4.36 -9.90 -12.64
N VAL A 68 3.68 -10.56 -11.70
CA VAL A 68 2.28 -10.99 -11.83
C VAL A 68 1.34 -9.81 -11.60
N GLY A 69 1.67 -8.94 -10.65
CA GLY A 69 0.86 -7.79 -10.33
C GLY A 69 1.54 -6.86 -9.35
N HIS A 70 1.00 -5.65 -9.26
CA HIS A 70 1.56 -4.61 -8.40
C HIS A 70 0.47 -3.67 -7.89
N LEU A 71 0.54 -3.41 -6.59
CA LEU A 71 -0.27 -2.44 -5.87
C LEU A 71 0.64 -1.41 -5.22
N ALA A 72 0.54 -0.16 -5.65
CA ALA A 72 1.12 0.98 -4.96
C ALA A 72 0.01 1.74 -4.20
N TYR A 73 0.25 1.96 -2.92
CA TYR A 73 -0.64 2.69 -2.05
C TYR A 73 0.14 3.57 -1.08
N ARG A 74 -0.57 4.49 -0.43
CA ARG A 74 -0.04 5.35 0.61
C ARG A 74 -0.95 5.31 1.81
N ILE A 75 -0.35 5.46 2.98
CA ILE A 75 -1.11 5.66 4.20
C ILE A 75 -0.64 6.93 4.89
N CYS A 76 -1.49 7.47 5.75
CA CYS A 76 -1.17 8.54 6.67
C CYS A 76 -1.56 8.09 8.07
N ASP A 77 -0.57 7.72 8.89
CA ASP A 77 -0.78 7.28 10.27
C ASP A 77 -1.37 8.37 11.17
N LEU A 78 -1.18 9.65 10.80
CA LEU A 78 -1.76 10.82 11.48
C LEU A 78 -3.27 10.91 11.26
N CYS A 79 -3.72 10.81 10.01
CA CYS A 79 -5.12 10.98 9.64
C CYS A 79 -5.90 9.66 9.62
N GLN A 80 -5.20 8.52 9.76
CA GLN A 80 -5.75 7.17 9.55
C GLN A 80 -6.45 7.03 8.18
N LEU A 81 -5.78 7.55 7.15
CA LEU A 81 -6.26 7.50 5.78
C LEU A 81 -5.33 6.68 4.89
N GLY A 82 -5.90 5.86 4.03
CA GLY A 82 -5.23 5.11 2.98
C GLY A 82 -5.62 5.64 1.61
N ALA A 83 -4.69 5.66 0.66
CA ALA A 83 -4.96 6.01 -0.72
C ALA A 83 -4.32 4.97 -1.64
N ILE A 84 -5.14 4.27 -2.42
CA ILE A 84 -4.65 3.41 -3.50
C ILE A 84 -4.26 4.29 -4.68
N ILE A 85 -3.01 4.15 -5.12
CA ILE A 85 -2.40 5.01 -6.16
C ILE A 85 -2.43 4.30 -7.51
N LYS A 86 -2.01 3.03 -7.52
CA LYS A 86 -1.94 2.22 -8.73
C LYS A 86 -2.20 0.78 -8.35
N ILE A 87 -3.04 0.11 -9.12
CA ILE A 87 -3.21 -1.34 -9.06
C ILE A 87 -3.17 -1.88 -10.48
N ARG A 88 -2.40 -2.95 -10.69
CA ARG A 88 -2.34 -3.65 -11.97
C ARG A 88 -2.06 -5.13 -11.77
N THR A 89 -2.49 -5.91 -12.74
CA THR A 89 -2.18 -7.33 -12.90
C THR A 89 -1.80 -7.52 -14.35
N ALA A 90 -0.74 -8.28 -14.62
CA ALA A 90 -0.35 -8.63 -15.97
C ALA A 90 -1.49 -9.40 -16.66
N GLU A 91 -1.63 -9.22 -17.98
CA GLU A 91 -2.83 -9.63 -18.73
C GLU A 91 -3.12 -11.13 -18.57
N GLU A 92 -2.09 -11.94 -18.69
CA GLU A 92 -2.10 -13.40 -18.57
C GLU A 92 -2.43 -13.91 -17.14
N TRP A 93 -2.38 -13.01 -16.16
CA TRP A 93 -2.69 -13.26 -14.75
C TRP A 93 -4.00 -12.58 -14.28
N LYS A 94 -4.70 -11.85 -15.15
CA LYS A 94 -5.99 -11.23 -14.82
C LYS A 94 -7.06 -12.27 -14.49
N ARG A 95 -8.10 -11.84 -13.77
CA ARG A 95 -9.27 -12.63 -13.36
C ARG A 95 -8.98 -13.82 -12.42
N ARG A 96 -7.79 -13.88 -11.82
CA ARG A 96 -7.40 -14.88 -10.80
C ARG A 96 -7.50 -14.37 -9.35
N GLY A 97 -8.13 -13.22 -9.13
CA GLY A 97 -8.31 -12.64 -7.80
C GLY A 97 -7.11 -11.91 -7.19
N TYR A 98 -5.96 -11.84 -7.88
CA TYR A 98 -4.75 -11.19 -7.34
C TYR A 98 -4.92 -9.71 -6.98
N ALA A 99 -5.65 -8.95 -7.79
CA ALA A 99 -5.95 -7.55 -7.48
C ALA A 99 -6.74 -7.43 -6.16
N THR A 100 -7.74 -8.29 -5.97
CA THR A 100 -8.53 -8.36 -4.73
C THR A 100 -7.66 -8.80 -3.56
N TRP A 101 -6.81 -9.81 -3.75
CA TRP A 101 -5.87 -10.28 -2.73
C TRP A 101 -4.94 -9.16 -2.24
N MET A 102 -4.33 -8.40 -3.17
CA MET A 102 -3.45 -7.29 -2.81
C MET A 102 -4.20 -6.19 -2.04
N LEU A 103 -5.43 -5.86 -2.45
CA LEU A 103 -6.24 -4.86 -1.75
C LEU A 103 -6.60 -5.30 -0.33
N ASP A 104 -7.09 -6.53 -0.18
CA ASP A 104 -7.44 -7.11 1.11
C ASP A 104 -6.22 -7.17 2.05
N ARG A 105 -5.05 -7.53 1.52
CA ARG A 105 -3.78 -7.48 2.25
C ARG A 105 -3.43 -6.06 2.68
N SER A 106 -3.61 -5.06 1.81
CA SER A 106 -3.36 -3.65 2.14
C SER A 106 -4.29 -3.13 3.23
N PHE A 107 -5.56 -3.54 3.23
CA PHE A 107 -6.54 -3.15 4.25
C PHE A 107 -6.20 -3.76 5.61
N ARG A 108 -5.81 -5.05 5.64
CA ARG A 108 -5.31 -5.71 6.86
C ARG A 108 -4.04 -5.06 7.43
N ALA A 109 -3.19 -4.48 6.58
CA ALA A 109 -1.98 -3.79 7.04
C ALA A 109 -2.26 -2.43 7.73
N ALA A 110 -3.46 -1.88 7.59
CA ALA A 110 -3.89 -0.64 8.22
C ALA A 110 -5.36 -0.74 8.67
N PRO A 111 -5.67 -1.57 9.69
CA PRO A 111 -7.03 -1.76 10.17
C PRO A 111 -7.59 -0.45 10.72
N GLY A 112 -8.87 -0.18 10.44
CA GLY A 112 -9.56 1.04 10.86
C GLY A 112 -9.21 2.29 10.05
N PHE A 113 -8.41 2.17 8.98
CA PHE A 113 -8.15 3.29 8.09
C PHE A 113 -9.34 3.49 7.15
N THR A 114 -9.64 4.76 6.84
CA THR A 114 -10.54 5.07 5.72
C THR A 114 -9.72 5.17 4.45
N TRP A 115 -10.12 4.41 3.43
CA TRP A 115 -9.47 4.29 2.14
C TRP A 115 -10.16 5.13 1.07
N THR A 116 -9.34 5.65 0.17
CA THR A 116 -9.78 6.28 -1.08
C THR A 116 -8.96 5.72 -2.23
N THR A 117 -9.41 5.94 -3.47
CA THR A 117 -8.52 5.82 -4.62
C THR A 117 -8.34 7.16 -5.30
N THR A 118 -7.16 7.35 -5.88
CA THR A 118 -6.92 8.46 -6.79
C THR A 118 -7.49 8.12 -8.18
N ARG A 119 -8.03 9.15 -8.85
CA ARG A 119 -8.59 9.19 -10.22
C ARG A 119 -8.45 7.87 -11.02
N GLN A 120 -9.55 7.17 -11.20
CA GLN A 120 -9.60 5.86 -11.88
C GLN A 120 -9.77 6.00 -13.39
N MET A 121 -9.23 5.04 -14.14
CA MET A 121 -9.65 4.79 -15.53
C MET A 121 -11.10 4.30 -15.55
N SER A 122 -11.87 4.67 -16.58
CA SER A 122 -13.27 4.23 -16.78
C SER A 122 -13.44 2.72 -16.66
N ASP A 123 -12.48 1.98 -17.21
CA ASP A 123 -12.56 0.53 -17.40
C ASP A 123 -12.40 -0.25 -16.09
N ALA A 124 -11.94 0.41 -15.02
CA ALA A 124 -11.81 -0.20 -13.70
C ALA A 124 -13.08 -0.02 -12.82
N ARG A 125 -14.13 0.66 -13.31
CA ARG A 125 -15.32 0.99 -12.50
C ARG A 125 -15.99 -0.25 -11.91
N ALA A 126 -16.32 -1.24 -12.74
CA ALA A 126 -16.99 -2.46 -12.28
C ALA A 126 -16.16 -3.23 -11.24
N PHE A 127 -14.83 -3.24 -11.39
CA PHE A 127 -13.93 -3.82 -10.39
C PHE A 127 -13.99 -3.06 -9.06
N TRP A 128 -13.97 -1.73 -9.10
CA TRP A 128 -14.06 -0.92 -7.88
C TRP A 128 -15.43 -0.99 -7.22
N ASP A 129 -16.52 -1.07 -7.98
CA ASP A 129 -17.87 -1.27 -7.43
C ASP A 129 -17.93 -2.61 -6.68
N PHE A 130 -17.36 -3.68 -7.26
CA PHE A 130 -17.22 -4.98 -6.58
C PHE A 130 -16.38 -4.88 -5.29
N VAL A 131 -15.23 -4.20 -5.33
CA VAL A 131 -14.36 -4.01 -4.17
C VAL A 131 -15.06 -3.21 -3.07
N ILE A 132 -15.70 -2.09 -3.43
CA ILE A 132 -16.42 -1.21 -2.50
C ILE A 132 -17.57 -1.96 -1.83
N GLY A 133 -18.33 -2.75 -2.60
CA GLY A 133 -19.41 -3.59 -2.08
C GLY A 133 -18.92 -4.62 -1.04
N ARG A 134 -17.68 -5.13 -1.18
CA ARG A 134 -17.07 -6.08 -0.22
C ARG A 134 -16.38 -5.43 0.95
N THR A 135 -16.14 -4.13 0.92
CA THR A 135 -15.43 -3.40 1.99
C THR A 135 -16.25 -2.19 2.47
N PRO A 136 -17.49 -2.42 2.95
CA PRO A 136 -18.39 -1.34 3.33
C PRO A 136 -17.80 -0.50 4.46
N GLY A 137 -17.96 0.82 4.34
CA GLY A 137 -17.50 1.80 5.34
C GLY A 137 -16.01 2.16 5.29
N GLN A 138 -15.16 1.30 4.73
CA GLN A 138 -13.74 1.58 4.59
C GLN A 138 -13.46 2.47 3.40
N TYR A 139 -14.22 2.35 2.31
CA TYR A 139 -13.99 3.15 1.11
C TYR A 139 -14.84 4.42 1.09
N ARG A 140 -14.21 5.59 0.97
CA ARG A 140 -14.91 6.87 0.76
C ARG A 140 -14.30 7.62 -0.42
N PRO A 141 -15.11 8.03 -1.42
CA PRO A 141 -14.66 8.92 -2.49
C PRO A 141 -14.40 10.32 -1.92
N LYS A 142 -13.25 10.50 -1.27
CA LYS A 142 -12.74 11.77 -0.77
C LYS A 142 -11.33 11.97 -1.30
N LYS A 143 -10.92 13.23 -1.46
CA LYS A 143 -9.52 13.56 -1.75
C LYS A 143 -8.63 13.00 -0.62
N PRO A 144 -7.44 12.45 -0.92
CA PRO A 144 -6.47 12.08 0.13
C PRO A 144 -6.17 13.28 1.05
N CYS A 145 -5.75 13.06 2.29
CA CYS A 145 -5.38 14.18 3.15
C CYS A 145 -4.20 14.98 2.60
N ARG A 146 -4.04 16.21 3.09
CA ARG A 146 -2.94 17.12 2.71
C ARG A 146 -1.55 16.46 2.84
N HIS A 147 -1.37 15.56 3.81
CA HIS A 147 -0.09 14.89 4.01
C HIS A 147 0.22 13.89 2.89
N ILE A 148 -0.76 13.06 2.48
CA ILE A 148 -0.61 12.15 1.34
C ILE A 148 -0.43 12.95 0.05
N GLN A 149 -1.18 14.05 -0.10
CA GLN A 149 -1.04 14.93 -1.25
C GLN A 149 0.37 15.55 -1.34
N ALA A 150 0.91 16.02 -0.21
CA ALA A 150 2.23 16.60 -0.12
C ALA A 150 3.32 15.57 -0.43
N SER A 151 3.18 14.33 0.04
CA SER A 151 4.16 13.28 -0.25
C SER A 151 4.21 12.90 -1.73
N PHE A 152 3.21 13.21 -2.57
CA PHE A 152 3.30 12.96 -4.02
C PHE A 152 4.31 13.89 -4.69
N ARG A 153 4.43 15.11 -4.17
CA ARG A 153 5.33 16.13 -4.71
C ARG A 153 6.78 15.92 -4.31
N ARG A 154 7.05 15.16 -3.23
CA ARG A 154 8.39 14.90 -2.69
C ARG A 154 8.54 13.44 -2.22
N PRO A 155 8.82 12.50 -3.13
CA PRO A 155 8.81 11.06 -2.84
C PRO A 155 9.77 10.57 -1.74
N GLY A 156 10.80 11.35 -1.39
CA GLY A 156 11.80 11.00 -0.37
C GLY A 156 11.84 11.89 0.87
N CYS A 157 11.10 13.01 0.89
CA CYS A 157 11.17 13.99 1.98
C CYS A 157 9.83 14.10 2.69
N THR A 158 9.64 13.26 3.71
CA THR A 158 8.69 13.56 4.77
C THR A 158 9.48 14.18 5.92
N HIS A 159 9.55 15.50 5.92
CA HIS A 159 10.10 16.42 6.93
C HIS A 159 9.50 16.29 8.35
N TRP A 160 9.03 15.11 8.75
CA TRP A 160 8.50 14.89 10.09
C TRP A 160 9.65 14.58 11.05
N ARG A 161 9.65 15.24 12.21
CA ARG A 161 10.43 14.85 13.38
C ARG A 161 9.45 14.41 14.45
N ALA A 162 9.75 13.32 15.15
CA ALA A 162 9.00 12.95 16.35
C ALA A 162 9.13 14.09 17.38
N ALA A 163 8.03 14.48 18.02
CA ALA A 163 8.12 15.33 19.19
C ALA A 163 8.92 14.60 20.27
N ARG A 164 10.00 15.21 20.76
CA ARG A 164 10.64 14.76 21.99
C ARG A 164 9.74 15.16 23.16
N PRO A 165 9.49 14.29 24.15
CA PRO A 165 8.85 14.72 25.39
C PRO A 165 9.72 15.82 26.02
N VAL A 166 9.06 16.89 26.48
CA VAL A 166 9.65 17.97 27.29
C VAL A 166 9.80 17.47 28.72
#